data_AF-A0AAD0HW94-F1
#
_entry.id   AF-A0AAD0HW94-F1
#
_cell.length_a   1.000
_cell.length_b   1.000
_cell.length_c   1.000
_cell.angle_alpha   90.00
_cell.angle_beta   90.00
_cell.angle_gamma   90.00
#
_symmetry.space_group_name_H-M   'P 1'
#
loop_
_entity.id
_entity.type
_entity.pdbx_description
1 polymer ?
#
loop_
_entity_poly.entity_id
_entity_poly.type
_entity_poly.pdbx_seq_one_letter_code
_entity_poly.pdbx_strand_id
1 'polypeptide(L)'
;MFKELLTVLILTGRMFQVDYILALVSLILLPLIIRVVRKYTKKIRKYGRERQDTTGKVTAFTQETLSGIFVIKAFNNTDFVIDKYKDLTKEEFEQAYKTTKIKAKVSPINEVITTFMVLLVVLYGGYQILVTKKITSGDLISFVTALGLMHQPLKRLISKNNDLQDSLPSADRVVEIFDENIETDVFGEAVKFDEKIQNIKFENVNYKYDDSNEYVLKNVNLDVKAGEIVAFVGKSGSGKTTLVNLLARFFNTDEGSVTVNGVNIKNIPLGIYRNKFAIVPQETFLFGGTIKENISFGKEVTDEEIITAAKMANAYNFIQEDLPNKFETEVGERGALLSGGQKQRIAIARALIKNPEIMILDEATSALDSESEKLVQDALDSLMEGRTTFVIAHRLSTIVRADKIVVMDNGEIKEMGTHSELIAMNGIYKNLYDIQFNENK
;
A
#
# COMPACT_ATOMS: atom_id res chain seq x y z
N MET A 1 16.01 -7.28 -29.68
CA MET A 1 16.77 -8.50 -30.05
C MET A 1 16.96 -8.65 -31.55
N PHE A 2 15.97 -8.28 -32.37
CA PHE A 2 16.01 -8.39 -33.84
C PHE A 2 17.30 -7.88 -34.50
N LYS A 3 17.71 -6.63 -34.26
CA LYS A 3 18.96 -6.05 -34.80
C LYS A 3 20.19 -6.93 -34.54
N GLU A 4 20.37 -7.35 -33.29
CA GLU A 4 21.56 -8.14 -32.89
C GLU A 4 21.54 -9.53 -33.54
N LEU A 5 20.36 -10.15 -33.66
CA LEU A 5 20.20 -11.44 -34.35
C LEU A 5 20.49 -11.31 -35.85
N LEU A 6 20.00 -10.26 -36.49
CA LEU A 6 20.29 -9.94 -37.89
C LEU A 6 21.78 -9.68 -38.12
N THR A 7 22.44 -8.92 -37.24
CA THR A 7 23.89 -8.68 -37.31
C THR A 7 24.68 -9.98 -37.19
N VAL A 8 24.32 -10.87 -36.27
CA VAL A 8 24.97 -12.20 -36.15
C VAL A 8 24.79 -13.02 -37.42
N LEU A 9 23.59 -13.05 -38.00
CA LEU A 9 23.32 -13.79 -39.24
C LEU A 9 24.12 -13.24 -40.43
N ILE A 10 24.17 -11.91 -40.60
CA ILE A 10 24.93 -11.27 -41.69
C ILE A 10 26.43 -11.56 -41.55
N LEU A 11 26.99 -11.40 -40.34
CA LEU A 11 28.41 -11.67 -40.08
C LEU A 11 28.75 -13.15 -40.30
N THR A 12 27.86 -14.06 -39.89
CA THR A 12 28.01 -15.51 -40.14
C THR A 12 28.00 -15.78 -41.65
N GLY A 13 27.03 -15.22 -42.38
CA GLY A 13 26.95 -15.36 -43.84
C GLY A 13 28.22 -14.86 -44.55
N ARG A 14 28.76 -13.71 -44.12
CA ARG A 14 30.03 -13.19 -44.64
C ARG A 14 31.20 -14.14 -44.39
N MET A 15 31.28 -14.77 -43.21
CA MET A 15 32.33 -15.74 -42.88
C MET A 15 32.26 -16.98 -43.79
N PHE A 16 31.05 -17.50 -44.07
CA PHE A 16 30.86 -18.63 -44.99
C PHE A 16 31.18 -18.29 -46.45
N GLN A 17 30.92 -17.05 -46.89
CA GLN A 17 31.29 -16.58 -48.23
C GLN A 17 32.81 -16.49 -48.44
N VAL A 18 33.58 -16.18 -47.39
CA VAL A 18 35.04 -16.14 -47.45
C VAL A 18 35.62 -17.53 -47.57
N ASP A 19 35.35 -18.39 -46.59
CA ASP A 19 35.83 -19.77 -46.58
C ASP A 19 35.01 -20.60 -45.59
N TYR A 20 34.38 -21.66 -46.10
CA TYR A 20 33.48 -22.50 -45.30
C TYR A 20 34.21 -23.35 -44.25
N ILE A 21 35.51 -23.65 -44.45
CA ILE A 21 36.31 -24.44 -43.50
C ILE A 21 36.68 -23.56 -42.30
N LEU A 22 37.14 -22.34 -42.54
CA LEU A 22 37.39 -21.32 -41.50
C LEU A 22 36.11 -21.01 -40.72
N ALA A 23 34.97 -20.86 -41.41
CA ALA A 23 33.67 -20.67 -40.77
C ALA A 23 33.31 -21.86 -39.86
N LEU A 24 33.48 -23.11 -40.31
CA LEU A 24 33.23 -24.30 -39.50
C LEU A 24 34.15 -24.39 -38.27
N VAL A 25 35.44 -24.08 -38.41
CA VAL A 25 36.38 -24.06 -37.28
C VAL A 25 35.96 -23.03 -36.23
N SER A 26 35.54 -21.84 -36.67
CA SER A 26 35.02 -20.81 -35.77
C SER A 26 33.71 -21.22 -35.07
N LEU A 27 32.84 -21.94 -35.77
CA LEU A 27 31.59 -22.47 -35.21
C LEU A 27 31.82 -23.56 -34.17
N ILE A 28 32.89 -24.35 -34.27
CA ILE A 28 33.25 -25.37 -33.26
C ILE A 28 33.65 -24.72 -31.93
N LEU A 29 34.24 -23.53 -31.95
CA LEU A 29 34.67 -22.80 -30.75
C LEU A 29 33.51 -22.06 -30.07
N LEU A 30 32.42 -21.79 -30.79
CA LEU A 30 31.25 -21.09 -30.27
C LEU A 30 30.52 -21.88 -29.14
N PRO A 31 30.26 -23.21 -29.25
CA PRO A 31 29.79 -24.04 -28.15
C PRO A 31 30.68 -24.01 -26.91
N LEU A 32 32.00 -23.90 -27.08
CA LEU A 32 32.95 -23.81 -25.97
C LEU A 32 32.76 -22.49 -25.19
N ILE A 33 32.65 -21.37 -25.91
CA ILE A 33 32.34 -20.06 -25.31
C ILE A 33 31.00 -20.11 -24.58
N ILE A 34 29.95 -20.63 -25.23
CA ILE A 34 28.62 -20.75 -24.62
C ILE A 34 28.67 -21.61 -23.34
N ARG A 35 29.39 -22.74 -23.35
CA ARG A 35 29.53 -23.63 -22.19
C ARG A 35 30.22 -22.93 -21.02
N VAL A 36 31.30 -22.19 -21.29
CA VAL A 36 32.00 -21.38 -20.28
C VAL A 36 31.04 -20.33 -19.72
N VAL A 37 30.42 -19.51 -20.57
CA VAL A 37 29.49 -18.46 -20.15
C VAL A 37 28.35 -19.05 -19.30
N ARG A 38 27.69 -20.12 -19.75
CA ARG A 38 26.61 -20.78 -18.98
C ARG A 38 27.08 -21.25 -17.60
N LYS A 39 28.24 -21.87 -17.50
CA LYS A 39 28.82 -22.35 -16.22
C LYS A 39 29.04 -21.21 -15.23
N TYR A 40 29.59 -20.09 -15.70
CA TYR A 40 29.84 -18.92 -14.85
C TYR A 40 28.55 -18.16 -14.54
N THR A 41 27.63 -18.00 -15.49
CA THR A 41 26.31 -17.37 -15.25
C THR A 41 25.52 -18.13 -14.17
N LYS A 42 25.52 -19.47 -14.18
CA LYS A 42 24.86 -20.26 -13.14
C LYS A 42 25.46 -19.99 -11.75
N LYS A 43 26.80 -19.88 -11.65
CA LYS A 43 27.48 -19.53 -10.40
C LYS A 43 27.18 -18.09 -9.97
N ILE A 44 27.23 -17.12 -10.90
CA ILE A 44 26.89 -15.73 -10.63
C ILE A 44 25.46 -15.61 -10.11
N ARG A 45 24.49 -16.32 -10.71
CA ARG A 45 23.10 -16.34 -10.23
C ARG A 45 22.99 -16.92 -8.82
N LYS A 46 23.71 -18.00 -8.49
CA LYS A 46 23.71 -18.59 -7.13
C LYS A 46 24.21 -17.61 -6.08
N TYR A 47 25.45 -17.12 -6.22
CA TYR A 47 26.03 -16.18 -5.25
C TYR A 47 25.40 -14.79 -5.29
N GLY A 48 24.82 -14.40 -6.44
CA GLY A 48 24.04 -13.19 -6.58
C GLY A 48 22.76 -13.22 -5.75
N ARG A 49 22.08 -14.37 -5.67
CA ARG A 49 20.92 -14.55 -4.77
C ARG A 49 21.34 -14.48 -3.31
N GLU A 50 22.37 -15.25 -2.91
CA GLU A 50 22.90 -15.19 -1.54
C GLU A 50 23.30 -13.76 -1.15
N ARG A 51 23.92 -13.00 -2.07
CA ARG A 51 24.20 -11.58 -1.87
C ARG A 51 22.93 -10.76 -1.67
N GLN A 52 21.92 -10.92 -2.52
CA GLN A 52 20.66 -10.18 -2.42
C GLN A 52 19.97 -10.43 -1.08
N ASP A 53 19.97 -11.67 -0.59
CA ASP A 53 19.45 -12.01 0.74
C ASP A 53 20.21 -11.27 1.85
N THR A 54 21.55 -11.25 1.80
CA THR A 54 22.37 -10.52 2.78
C THR A 54 22.18 -9.00 2.71
N THR A 55 22.08 -8.42 1.52
CA THR A 55 21.75 -7.00 1.34
C THR A 55 20.38 -6.69 1.95
N GLY A 56 19.39 -7.59 1.76
CA GLY A 56 18.07 -7.47 2.38
C GLY A 56 18.12 -7.44 3.91
N LYS A 57 18.92 -8.32 4.53
CA LYS A 57 19.14 -8.30 5.99
C LYS A 57 19.74 -6.97 6.47
N VAL A 58 20.75 -6.45 5.78
CA VAL A 58 21.41 -5.18 6.12
C VAL A 58 20.42 -4.02 6.00
N THR A 59 19.63 -3.97 4.91
CA THR A 59 18.60 -2.93 4.71
C THR A 59 17.52 -3.00 5.79
N ALA A 60 16.98 -4.18 6.08
CA ALA A 60 15.96 -4.36 7.11
C ALA A 60 16.45 -3.94 8.49
N PHE A 61 17.66 -4.37 8.87
CA PHE A 61 18.28 -3.98 10.14
C PHE A 61 18.54 -2.47 10.23
N THR A 62 18.92 -1.84 9.12
CA THR A 62 19.13 -0.38 9.06
C THR A 62 17.81 0.36 9.25
N GLN A 63 16.73 -0.09 8.60
CA GLN A 63 15.40 0.50 8.78
C GLN A 63 14.92 0.35 10.24
N GLU A 64 15.03 -0.85 10.80
CA GLU A 64 14.68 -1.12 12.21
C GLU A 64 15.48 -0.23 13.18
N THR A 65 16.78 -0.10 12.94
CA THR A 65 17.69 0.73 13.76
C THR A 65 17.32 2.22 13.69
N LEU A 66 16.98 2.73 12.50
CA LEU A 66 16.59 4.14 12.33
C LEU A 66 15.22 4.43 12.93
N SER A 67 14.26 3.53 12.75
CA SER A 67 12.94 3.63 13.38
C SER A 67 13.03 3.54 14.91
N GLY A 68 13.90 2.66 15.42
CA GLY A 68 14.12 2.43 16.85
C GLY A 68 15.22 3.31 17.49
N ILE A 69 15.71 4.34 16.80
CA ILE A 69 16.92 5.07 17.23
C ILE A 69 16.78 5.68 18.64
N PHE A 70 15.58 6.16 18.97
CA PHE A 70 15.29 6.70 20.30
C PHE A 70 15.38 5.64 21.39
N VAL A 71 14.91 4.42 21.13
CA VAL A 71 14.99 3.28 22.06
C VAL A 71 16.45 2.90 22.27
N ILE A 72 17.22 2.74 21.19
CA ILE A 72 18.64 2.37 21.27
C ILE A 72 19.43 3.37 22.11
N LYS A 73 19.19 4.68 21.89
CA LYS A 73 19.81 5.76 22.68
C LYS A 73 19.34 5.77 24.13
N ALA A 74 18.05 5.60 24.38
CA ALA A 74 17.48 5.58 25.73
C ALA A 74 18.05 4.44 26.58
N PHE A 75 18.27 3.27 25.97
CA PHE A 75 18.90 2.12 26.61
C PHE A 75 20.43 2.11 26.54
N ASN A 76 21.05 3.18 25.99
CA ASN A 76 22.50 3.35 25.85
C ASN A 76 23.22 2.13 25.23
N ASN A 77 22.59 1.46 24.25
CA ASN A 77 23.10 0.20 23.68
C ASN A 77 23.59 0.36 22.23
N THR A 78 24.20 1.50 21.93
CA THR A 78 24.64 1.86 20.56
C THR A 78 25.76 0.94 20.07
N ASP A 79 26.71 0.57 20.93
CA ASP A 79 27.87 -0.25 20.54
C ASP A 79 27.46 -1.64 20.07
N PHE A 80 26.52 -2.28 20.77
CA PHE A 80 25.96 -3.57 20.37
C PHE A 80 25.33 -3.52 18.97
N VAL A 81 24.58 -2.46 18.67
CA VAL A 81 23.92 -2.26 17.37
C VAL A 81 24.97 -2.05 16.27
N ILE A 82 26.01 -1.27 16.55
CA ILE A 82 27.13 -1.05 15.62
C ILE A 82 27.86 -2.35 15.33
N ASP A 83 28.14 -3.17 16.34
CA ASP A 83 28.85 -4.44 16.16
C ASP A 83 28.00 -5.46 15.38
N LYS A 84 26.70 -5.53 15.67
CA LYS A 84 25.77 -6.33 14.87
C LYS A 84 25.71 -5.87 13.41
N TYR A 85 25.75 -4.55 13.15
CA TYR A 85 25.82 -4.00 11.79
C TYR A 85 27.11 -4.40 11.07
N LYS A 86 28.26 -4.38 11.76
CA LYS A 86 29.55 -4.83 11.20
C LYS A 86 29.51 -6.31 10.80
N ASP A 87 28.91 -7.16 11.61
CA ASP A 87 28.79 -8.59 11.31
C ASP A 87 27.93 -8.84 10.07
N LEU A 88 26.77 -8.17 9.97
CA LEU A 88 25.88 -8.28 8.81
C LEU A 88 26.54 -7.76 7.53
N THR A 89 27.21 -6.61 7.61
CA THR A 89 27.91 -6.02 6.45
C THR A 89 29.13 -6.83 6.03
N LYS A 90 29.81 -7.51 6.96
CA LYS A 90 30.88 -8.46 6.64
C LYS A 90 30.35 -9.67 5.87
N GLU A 91 29.22 -10.25 6.29
CA GLU A 91 28.55 -11.34 5.57
C GLU A 91 28.19 -10.90 4.14
N GLU A 92 27.62 -9.71 3.98
CA GLU A 92 27.30 -9.12 2.67
C GLU A 92 28.56 -8.94 1.82
N PHE A 93 29.62 -8.38 2.40
CA PHE A 93 30.89 -8.17 1.72
C PHE A 93 31.49 -9.48 1.19
N GLU A 94 31.47 -10.56 1.99
CA GLU A 94 31.96 -11.87 1.56
C GLU A 94 31.19 -12.42 0.34
N GLN A 95 29.87 -12.26 0.32
CA GLN A 95 29.03 -12.68 -0.80
C GLN A 95 29.20 -11.80 -2.03
N ALA A 96 29.32 -10.48 -1.83
CA ALA A 96 29.65 -9.54 -2.90
C ALA A 96 31.02 -9.82 -3.50
N TYR A 97 32.02 -10.15 -2.68
CA TYR A 97 33.35 -10.53 -3.11
C TYR A 97 33.34 -11.83 -3.92
N LYS A 98 32.67 -12.89 -3.45
CA LYS A 98 32.52 -14.16 -4.20
C LYS A 98 31.88 -13.92 -5.57
N THR A 99 30.81 -13.14 -5.63
CA THR A 99 30.11 -12.80 -6.87
C THR A 99 31.01 -12.02 -7.83
N THR A 100 31.70 -10.99 -7.33
CA THR A 100 32.60 -10.14 -8.12
C THR A 100 33.81 -10.92 -8.63
N LYS A 101 34.42 -11.78 -7.79
CA LYS A 101 35.54 -12.66 -8.17
C LYS A 101 35.16 -13.60 -9.32
N ILE A 102 33.93 -14.11 -9.34
CA ILE A 102 33.44 -14.97 -10.42
C ILE A 102 33.19 -14.15 -11.68
N LYS A 103 32.57 -12.97 -11.58
CA LYS A 103 32.39 -12.04 -12.72
C LYS A 103 33.72 -11.63 -13.34
N ALA A 104 34.71 -11.29 -12.52
CA ALA A 104 36.03 -10.87 -12.97
C ALA A 104 36.78 -11.96 -13.76
N LYS A 105 36.50 -13.26 -13.50
CA LYS A 105 37.08 -14.37 -14.27
C LYS A 105 36.47 -14.54 -15.66
N VAL A 106 35.25 -14.06 -15.90
CA VAL A 106 34.55 -14.30 -17.19
C VAL A 106 35.21 -13.55 -18.34
N SER A 107 35.60 -12.28 -18.13
CA SER A 107 36.18 -11.46 -19.21
C SER A 107 37.52 -12.00 -19.72
N PRO A 108 38.52 -12.30 -18.85
CA PRO A 108 39.80 -12.83 -19.31
C PRO A 108 39.69 -14.19 -19.98
N ILE A 109 38.80 -15.08 -19.50
CA ILE A 109 38.59 -16.40 -20.12
C ILE A 109 38.04 -16.23 -21.54
N ASN A 110 37.06 -15.35 -21.73
CA ASN A 110 36.51 -15.07 -23.06
C ASN A 110 37.56 -14.45 -23.99
N GLU A 111 38.41 -13.56 -23.46
CA GLU A 111 39.49 -12.94 -24.22
C GLU A 111 40.51 -13.98 -24.69
N VAL A 112 40.97 -14.89 -23.80
CA VAL A 112 41.89 -15.97 -24.16
C VAL A 112 41.30 -16.88 -25.25
N ILE A 113 40.02 -17.27 -25.13
CA ILE A 113 39.36 -18.10 -26.15
C ILE A 113 39.28 -17.36 -27.49
N THR A 114 38.97 -16.06 -27.46
CA THR A 114 38.84 -15.23 -28.68
C THR A 114 40.21 -15.04 -29.34
N THR A 115 41.26 -14.77 -28.57
CA THR A 115 42.63 -14.64 -29.08
C THR A 115 43.12 -15.95 -29.70
N PHE A 116 42.87 -17.08 -29.06
CA PHE A 116 43.21 -18.39 -29.62
C PHE A 116 42.44 -18.69 -30.91
N MET A 117 41.17 -18.29 -30.98
CA MET A 117 40.36 -18.39 -32.18
C MET A 117 40.93 -17.55 -33.33
N VAL A 118 41.31 -16.29 -33.08
CA VAL A 118 41.96 -15.45 -34.10
C VAL A 118 43.29 -16.05 -34.55
N LEU A 119 44.09 -16.58 -33.61
CA LEU A 119 45.36 -17.25 -33.93
C LEU A 119 45.15 -18.42 -34.90
N LEU A 120 44.18 -19.31 -34.64
CA LEU A 120 43.87 -20.43 -35.53
C LEU A 120 43.43 -19.97 -36.92
N VAL A 121 42.59 -18.94 -36.98
CA VAL A 121 42.13 -18.33 -38.24
C VAL A 121 43.29 -17.75 -39.03
N VAL A 122 44.21 -17.04 -38.37
CA VAL A 122 45.39 -16.45 -39.02
C VAL A 122 46.37 -17.51 -39.49
N LEU A 123 46.63 -18.56 -38.70
CA LEU A 123 47.52 -19.65 -39.10
C LEU A 123 46.99 -20.41 -40.32
N TYR A 124 45.72 -20.83 -40.29
CA TYR A 124 45.12 -21.57 -41.40
C TYR A 124 44.86 -20.67 -42.63
N GLY A 125 44.41 -19.44 -42.41
CA GLY A 125 44.24 -18.45 -43.47
C GLY A 125 45.57 -18.09 -44.14
N GLY A 126 46.63 -17.91 -43.36
CA GLY A 126 47.99 -17.69 -43.87
C GLY A 126 48.49 -18.85 -44.73
N TYR A 127 48.27 -20.10 -44.29
CA TYR A 127 48.55 -21.29 -45.09
C TYR A 127 47.76 -21.27 -46.42
N GLN A 128 46.48 -20.92 -46.38
CA GLN A 128 45.65 -20.86 -47.58
C GLN A 128 46.09 -19.79 -48.58
N ILE A 129 46.57 -18.64 -48.10
CA ILE A 129 47.11 -17.55 -48.93
C ILE A 129 48.44 -17.98 -49.57
N LEU A 130 49.36 -18.52 -48.78
CA LEU A 130 50.74 -18.80 -49.21
C LEU A 130 50.86 -20.06 -50.07
N VAL A 131 50.11 -21.12 -49.74
CA VAL A 131 50.25 -22.45 -50.36
C VAL A 131 49.17 -22.72 -51.39
N THR A 132 47.89 -22.58 -51.01
CA THR A 132 46.77 -22.96 -51.90
C THR A 132 46.26 -21.84 -52.80
N LYS A 133 46.62 -20.57 -52.52
CA LYS A 133 46.18 -19.34 -53.21
C LYS A 133 44.65 -19.21 -53.40
N LYS A 134 43.86 -19.76 -52.48
CA LYS A 134 42.38 -19.80 -52.56
C LYS A 134 41.69 -18.57 -51.98
N ILE A 135 42.34 -17.88 -51.05
CA ILE A 135 41.80 -16.68 -50.39
C ILE A 135 42.81 -15.52 -50.50
N THR A 136 42.32 -14.28 -50.48
CA THR A 136 43.17 -13.09 -50.46
C THR A 136 43.49 -12.63 -49.04
N SER A 137 44.49 -11.76 -48.88
CA SER A 137 44.76 -11.08 -47.61
C SER A 137 43.57 -10.21 -47.14
N GLY A 138 42.85 -9.60 -48.09
CA GLY A 138 41.63 -8.83 -47.81
C GLY A 138 40.51 -9.70 -47.25
N ASP A 139 40.36 -10.92 -47.75
CA ASP A 139 39.38 -11.88 -47.24
C ASP A 139 39.69 -12.32 -45.80
N LEU A 140 40.95 -12.57 -45.49
CA LEU A 140 41.39 -12.91 -44.13
C LEU A 140 41.14 -11.76 -43.15
N ILE A 141 41.47 -10.52 -43.52
CA ILE A 141 41.19 -9.32 -42.70
C ILE A 141 39.67 -9.16 -42.51
N SER A 142 38.88 -9.34 -43.56
CA SER A 142 37.43 -9.28 -43.49
C SER A 142 36.84 -10.34 -42.55
N PHE A 143 37.38 -11.55 -42.59
CA PHE A 143 36.97 -12.64 -41.69
C PHE A 143 37.29 -12.34 -40.23
N VAL A 144 38.52 -11.93 -39.92
CA VAL A 144 38.94 -11.58 -38.54
C VAL A 144 38.11 -10.42 -38.00
N THR A 145 37.82 -9.42 -38.84
CA THR A 145 36.97 -8.28 -38.48
C THR A 145 35.53 -8.72 -38.20
N ALA A 146 34.94 -9.56 -39.07
CA ALA A 146 33.59 -10.07 -38.87
C ALA A 146 33.46 -10.88 -37.56
N LEU A 147 34.47 -11.70 -37.26
CA LEU A 147 34.56 -12.51 -36.05
C LEU A 147 34.72 -11.65 -34.78
N GLY A 148 35.52 -10.59 -34.82
CA GLY A 148 35.64 -9.64 -33.72
C GLY A 148 34.34 -8.87 -33.47
N LEU A 149 33.67 -8.41 -34.54
CA LEU A 149 32.40 -7.70 -34.45
C LEU A 149 31.23 -8.57 -33.97
N MET A 150 31.27 -9.89 -34.21
CA MET A 150 30.20 -10.81 -33.81
C MET A 150 30.08 -10.99 -32.28
N HIS A 151 31.16 -10.76 -31.53
CA HIS A 151 31.17 -10.97 -30.08
C HIS A 151 30.17 -10.08 -29.32
N GLN A 152 30.10 -8.78 -29.66
CA GLN A 152 29.23 -7.84 -28.95
C GLN A 152 27.73 -8.11 -29.14
N PRO A 153 27.22 -8.32 -30.38
CA PRO A 153 25.83 -8.70 -30.61
C PRO A 153 25.42 -9.98 -29.88
N LEU A 154 26.26 -11.01 -29.89
CA LEU A 154 26.01 -12.26 -29.16
C LEU A 154 25.89 -12.01 -27.65
N LYS A 155 26.81 -11.23 -27.07
CA LYS A 155 26.75 -10.85 -25.65
C LYS A 155 25.47 -10.08 -25.33
N ARG A 156 25.05 -9.15 -26.19
CA ARG A 156 23.82 -8.35 -26.03
C ARG A 156 22.55 -9.19 -26.16
N LEU A 157 22.52 -10.19 -27.03
CA LEU A 157 21.39 -11.13 -27.10
C LEU A 157 21.21 -11.89 -25.78
N ILE A 158 22.31 -12.37 -25.21
CA ILE A 158 22.30 -13.06 -23.91
C ILE A 158 21.87 -12.11 -22.79
N SER A 159 22.39 -10.87 -22.76
CA SER A 159 22.00 -9.91 -21.72
C SER A 159 20.53 -9.51 -21.82
N LYS A 160 20.05 -9.17 -23.03
CA LYS A 160 18.64 -8.81 -23.25
C LYS A 160 17.67 -9.92 -22.86
N ASN A 161 18.04 -11.19 -23.06
CA ASN A 161 17.23 -12.30 -22.58
C ASN A 161 17.16 -12.35 -21.05
N ASN A 162 18.24 -12.01 -20.34
CA ASN A 162 18.19 -11.89 -18.88
C ASN A 162 17.34 -10.68 -18.47
N ASP A 163 17.55 -9.51 -19.10
CA ASP A 163 16.78 -8.30 -18.81
C ASP A 163 15.27 -8.54 -18.97
N LEU A 164 14.86 -9.30 -20.01
CA LEU A 164 13.47 -9.72 -20.20
C LEU A 164 12.97 -10.64 -19.08
N GLN A 165 13.76 -11.64 -18.68
CA GLN A 165 13.42 -12.54 -17.58
C GLN A 165 13.27 -11.80 -16.26
N ASP A 166 14.06 -10.74 -16.04
CA ASP A 166 13.99 -9.91 -14.84
C ASP A 166 12.80 -8.92 -14.89
N SER A 167 12.39 -8.47 -16.08
CA SER A 167 11.26 -7.54 -16.25
C SER A 167 9.88 -8.21 -16.21
N LEU A 168 9.77 -9.48 -16.64
CA LEU A 168 8.48 -10.19 -16.75
C LEU A 168 7.71 -10.27 -15.41
N PRO A 169 8.33 -10.65 -14.26
CA PRO A 169 7.63 -10.65 -12.97
C PRO A 169 7.16 -9.25 -12.51
N SER A 170 7.75 -8.17 -13.05
CA SER A 170 7.26 -6.82 -12.77
C SER A 170 6.04 -6.48 -13.62
N ALA A 171 5.95 -7.02 -14.84
CA ALA A 171 4.75 -6.92 -15.66
C ALA A 171 3.61 -7.76 -15.07
N ASP A 172 3.89 -8.97 -14.57
CA ASP A 172 2.90 -9.83 -13.92
C ASP A 172 2.22 -9.09 -12.74
N ARG A 173 3.00 -8.43 -11.87
CA ARG A 173 2.46 -7.59 -10.78
C ARG A 173 1.57 -6.44 -11.24
N VAL A 174 1.83 -5.87 -12.42
CA VAL A 174 0.97 -4.81 -12.98
C VAL A 174 -0.34 -5.43 -13.48
N VAL A 175 -0.28 -6.59 -14.11
CA VAL A 175 -1.47 -7.34 -14.56
C VAL A 175 -2.32 -7.76 -13.38
N GLU A 176 -1.72 -8.25 -12.28
CA GLU A 176 -2.43 -8.58 -11.03
C GLU A 176 -3.29 -7.40 -10.52
N ILE A 177 -2.78 -6.16 -10.61
CA ILE A 177 -3.55 -4.96 -10.21
C ILE A 177 -4.74 -4.71 -11.15
N PHE A 178 -4.60 -4.98 -12.44
CA PHE A 178 -5.68 -4.82 -13.42
C PHE A 178 -6.74 -5.92 -13.31
N ASP A 179 -6.36 -7.11 -12.84
CA ASP A 179 -7.26 -8.25 -12.66
C ASP A 179 -8.01 -8.22 -11.32
N GLU A 180 -7.67 -7.29 -10.41
CA GLU A 180 -8.36 -7.10 -9.14
C GLU A 180 -9.80 -6.61 -9.36
N ASN A 181 -10.75 -7.16 -8.60
CA ASN A 181 -12.15 -6.79 -8.73
C ASN A 181 -12.39 -5.37 -8.23
N ILE A 182 -13.03 -4.54 -9.05
CA ILE A 182 -13.47 -3.20 -8.65
C ILE A 182 -14.67 -3.34 -7.70
N GLU A 183 -14.77 -2.42 -6.75
CA GLU A 183 -15.93 -2.32 -5.85
C GLU A 183 -17.25 -2.28 -6.65
N THR A 184 -18.17 -3.18 -6.30
CA THR A 184 -19.45 -3.32 -7.00
C THR A 184 -20.43 -2.20 -6.61
N ASP A 185 -20.85 -1.39 -7.58
CA ASP A 185 -21.75 -0.25 -7.37
C ASP A 185 -23.15 -0.67 -6.90
N VAL A 186 -23.75 -1.69 -7.53
CA VAL A 186 -25.08 -2.19 -7.21
C VAL A 186 -25.10 -3.71 -7.35
N PHE A 187 -25.69 -4.39 -6.38
CA PHE A 187 -26.06 -5.79 -6.49
C PHE A 187 -27.51 -5.91 -6.97
N GLY A 188 -27.73 -6.62 -8.07
CA GLY A 188 -29.08 -6.80 -8.64
C GLY A 188 -29.59 -5.55 -9.37
N GLU A 189 -30.88 -5.23 -9.18
CA GLU A 189 -31.52 -4.07 -9.84
C GLU A 189 -31.31 -2.79 -9.02
N ALA A 190 -30.85 -1.74 -9.69
CA ALA A 190 -30.59 -0.44 -9.08
C ALA A 190 -31.89 0.24 -8.66
N VAL A 191 -32.01 0.50 -7.36
CA VAL A 191 -33.12 1.27 -6.79
C VAL A 191 -32.72 2.74 -6.73
N LYS A 192 -33.53 3.61 -7.35
CA LYS A 192 -33.37 5.06 -7.17
C LYS A 192 -33.71 5.42 -5.72
N PHE A 193 -32.81 6.13 -5.06
CA PHE A 193 -32.94 6.46 -3.64
C PHE A 193 -32.71 7.96 -3.40
N ASP A 194 -33.76 8.76 -3.61
CA ASP A 194 -33.72 10.22 -3.40
C ASP A 194 -34.39 10.65 -2.08
N GLU A 195 -35.01 9.71 -1.38
CA GLU A 195 -35.75 9.98 -0.15
C GLU A 195 -34.84 10.38 1.02
N LYS A 196 -35.44 11.07 2.00
CA LYS A 196 -34.80 11.27 3.30
C LYS A 196 -34.81 9.97 4.09
N ILE A 197 -33.75 9.75 4.85
CA ILE A 197 -33.59 8.59 5.72
C ILE A 197 -34.56 8.72 6.89
N GLN A 198 -35.36 7.69 7.10
CA GLN A 198 -36.37 7.59 8.16
C GLN A 198 -36.04 6.45 9.13
N ASN A 199 -35.47 5.35 8.62
CA ASN A 199 -35.13 4.17 9.40
C ASN A 199 -33.91 3.46 8.79
N ILE A 200 -33.04 2.93 9.64
CA ILE A 200 -31.92 2.05 9.32
C ILE A 200 -32.08 0.75 10.11
N LYS A 201 -32.09 -0.41 9.44
CA LYS A 201 -32.17 -1.73 10.09
C LYS A 201 -31.03 -2.65 9.72
N PHE A 202 -30.55 -3.36 10.71
CA PHE A 202 -29.70 -4.54 10.58
C PHE A 202 -30.56 -5.75 10.92
N GLU A 203 -30.66 -6.71 10.00
CA GLU A 203 -31.50 -7.89 10.14
C GLU A 203 -30.65 -9.15 9.96
N ASN A 204 -30.45 -9.89 11.05
CA ASN A 204 -29.67 -11.13 11.11
C ASN A 204 -28.29 -11.02 10.44
N VAL A 205 -27.58 -9.91 10.66
CA VAL A 205 -26.31 -9.66 9.97
C VAL A 205 -25.22 -10.57 10.52
N ASN A 206 -24.64 -11.38 9.64
CA ASN A 206 -23.39 -12.11 9.88
C ASN A 206 -22.33 -11.62 8.89
N TYR A 207 -21.10 -11.44 9.39
CA TYR A 207 -19.98 -11.00 8.57
C TYR A 207 -18.63 -11.55 9.04
N LYS A 208 -17.79 -11.99 8.10
CA LYS A 208 -16.37 -12.32 8.29
C LYS A 208 -15.51 -11.57 7.27
N TYR A 209 -14.26 -11.27 7.64
CA TYR A 209 -13.29 -10.74 6.69
C TYR A 209 -12.79 -11.85 5.75
N ASP A 210 -12.40 -11.51 4.53
CA ASP A 210 -11.96 -12.50 3.52
C ASP A 210 -10.77 -13.35 4.00
N ASP A 211 -9.88 -12.77 4.79
CA ASP A 211 -8.70 -13.44 5.36
C ASP A 211 -9.02 -14.24 6.64
N SER A 212 -10.27 -14.28 7.09
CA SER A 212 -10.70 -14.93 8.33
C SER A 212 -11.78 -15.98 8.08
N ASN A 213 -11.65 -17.13 8.74
CA ASN A 213 -12.71 -18.14 8.77
C ASN A 213 -13.75 -17.90 9.89
N GLU A 214 -13.49 -16.95 10.79
CA GLU A 214 -14.37 -16.64 11.91
C GLU A 214 -15.24 -15.41 11.62
N TYR A 215 -16.54 -15.52 11.94
CA TYR A 215 -17.46 -14.40 11.91
C TYR A 215 -17.10 -13.37 12.98
N VAL A 216 -16.84 -12.14 12.53
CA VAL A 216 -16.62 -10.97 13.39
C VAL A 216 -17.93 -10.39 13.88
N LEU A 217 -18.99 -10.48 13.08
CA LEU A 217 -20.35 -10.14 13.48
C LEU A 217 -21.26 -11.35 13.35
N LYS A 218 -22.09 -11.56 14.38
CA LYS A 218 -22.95 -12.73 14.50
C LYS A 218 -24.35 -12.27 14.89
N ASN A 219 -25.33 -12.62 14.07
CA ASN A 219 -26.76 -12.41 14.30
C ASN A 219 -27.11 -10.98 14.80
N VAL A 220 -26.51 -9.97 14.18
CA VAL A 220 -26.70 -8.58 14.61
C VAL A 220 -28.05 -8.07 14.14
N ASN A 221 -28.88 -7.66 15.10
CA ASN A 221 -30.21 -7.10 14.87
C ASN A 221 -30.33 -5.74 15.56
N LEU A 222 -30.59 -4.68 14.79
CA LEU A 222 -30.65 -3.31 15.27
C LEU A 222 -31.62 -2.49 14.43
N ASP A 223 -32.46 -1.68 15.06
CA ASP A 223 -33.40 -0.75 14.41
C ASP A 223 -33.11 0.66 14.91
N VAL A 224 -32.85 1.60 13.99
CA VAL A 224 -32.46 2.98 14.29
C VAL A 224 -33.38 3.94 13.55
N LYS A 225 -33.96 4.88 14.27
CA LYS A 225 -34.84 5.92 13.71
C LYS A 225 -34.02 7.12 13.26
N ALA A 226 -34.56 7.87 12.29
CA ALA A 226 -33.93 9.10 11.86
C ALA A 226 -33.77 10.10 13.02
N GLY A 227 -32.59 10.70 13.11
CA GLY A 227 -32.23 11.67 14.16
C GLY A 227 -31.79 11.03 15.48
N GLU A 228 -31.81 9.70 15.59
CA GLU A 228 -31.39 8.99 16.79
C GLU A 228 -29.85 8.95 16.91
N ILE A 229 -29.33 9.17 18.12
CA ILE A 229 -27.92 9.00 18.45
C ILE A 229 -27.71 7.61 19.07
N VAL A 230 -26.98 6.75 18.36
CA VAL A 230 -26.68 5.38 18.75
C VAL A 230 -25.21 5.25 19.14
N ALA A 231 -24.95 4.89 20.39
CA ALA A 231 -23.60 4.64 20.89
C ALA A 231 -23.29 3.14 20.96
N PHE A 232 -22.22 2.71 20.29
CA PHE A 232 -21.67 1.37 20.40
C PHE A 232 -20.61 1.30 21.50
N VAL A 233 -20.82 0.40 22.46
CA VAL A 233 -19.94 0.20 23.63
C VAL A 233 -19.51 -1.27 23.69
N GLY A 234 -18.27 -1.53 24.06
CA GLY A 234 -17.74 -2.88 24.19
C GLY A 234 -16.22 -2.92 24.16
N LYS A 235 -15.63 -4.07 24.49
CA LYS A 235 -14.17 -4.27 24.48
C LYS A 235 -13.58 -4.07 23.07
N SER A 236 -12.27 -3.83 22.98
CA SER A 236 -11.60 -3.85 21.69
C SER A 236 -11.80 -5.21 21.00
N GLY A 237 -12.01 -5.21 19.68
CA GLY A 237 -12.32 -6.42 18.92
C GLY A 237 -13.77 -6.92 19.01
N SER A 238 -14.70 -6.20 19.67
CA SER A 238 -16.10 -6.65 19.78
C SER A 238 -16.96 -6.49 18.52
N GLY A 239 -16.41 -5.94 17.42
CA GLY A 239 -17.10 -5.78 16.14
C GLY A 239 -17.69 -4.38 15.85
N LYS A 240 -17.52 -3.39 16.74
CA LYS A 240 -18.09 -2.03 16.59
C LYS A 240 -17.71 -1.35 15.26
N THR A 241 -16.42 -1.26 14.96
CA THR A 241 -15.90 -0.67 13.72
C THR A 241 -16.37 -1.44 12.49
N THR A 242 -16.43 -2.77 12.58
CA THR A 242 -16.94 -3.63 11.50
C THR A 242 -18.41 -3.34 11.19
N LEU A 243 -19.24 -3.16 12.21
CA LEU A 243 -20.67 -2.87 12.05
C LEU A 243 -20.89 -1.53 11.33
N VAL A 244 -20.14 -0.53 11.73
CA VAL A 244 -20.14 0.81 11.12
C VAL A 244 -19.61 0.78 9.68
N ASN A 245 -18.57 -0.01 9.41
CA ASN A 245 -18.04 -0.16 8.05
C ASN A 245 -19.00 -0.90 7.11
N LEU A 246 -19.81 -1.84 7.62
CA LEU A 246 -20.89 -2.45 6.85
C LEU A 246 -21.99 -1.42 6.53
N LEU A 247 -22.33 -0.55 7.49
CA LEU A 247 -23.25 0.55 7.24
C LEU A 247 -22.73 1.51 6.16
N ALA A 248 -21.45 1.87 6.19
CA ALA A 248 -20.83 2.71 5.16
C ALA A 248 -20.63 1.98 3.82
N ARG A 249 -20.97 0.69 3.75
CA ARG A 249 -20.76 -0.22 2.62
C ARG A 249 -19.30 -0.20 2.15
N PHE A 250 -18.35 -0.20 3.09
CA PHE A 250 -16.94 -0.51 2.82
C PHE A 250 -16.71 -2.02 2.74
N PHE A 251 -17.57 -2.78 3.40
CA PHE A 251 -17.69 -4.22 3.26
C PHE A 251 -19.17 -4.57 3.00
N ASN A 252 -19.41 -5.77 2.49
CA ASN A 252 -20.75 -6.30 2.25
C ASN A 252 -21.07 -7.41 3.26
N THR A 253 -22.33 -7.50 3.69
CA THR A 253 -22.77 -8.60 4.57
C THR A 253 -22.68 -9.95 3.86
N ASP A 254 -22.27 -11.01 4.57
CA ASP A 254 -22.31 -12.38 4.05
C ASP A 254 -23.72 -12.94 4.13
N GLU A 255 -24.36 -12.76 5.30
CA GLU A 255 -25.73 -13.17 5.58
C GLU A 255 -26.50 -12.03 6.23
N GLY A 256 -27.83 -12.08 6.09
CA GLY A 256 -28.71 -11.00 6.52
C GLY A 256 -28.61 -9.76 5.64
N SER A 257 -29.22 -8.67 6.11
CA SER A 257 -29.30 -7.43 5.35
C SER A 257 -29.19 -6.19 6.21
N VAL A 258 -28.59 -5.16 5.62
CA VAL A 258 -28.70 -3.79 6.11
C VAL A 258 -29.66 -3.06 5.18
N THR A 259 -30.72 -2.49 5.73
CA THR A 259 -31.76 -1.78 4.97
C THR A 259 -31.90 -0.34 5.45
N VAL A 260 -32.21 0.56 4.51
CA VAL A 260 -32.52 1.96 4.77
C VAL A 260 -33.86 2.26 4.12
N ASN A 261 -34.83 2.75 4.92
CA ASN A 261 -36.24 2.86 4.53
C ASN A 261 -36.81 1.55 3.95
N GLY A 262 -36.33 0.39 4.41
CA GLY A 262 -36.73 -0.92 3.89
C GLY A 262 -36.04 -1.35 2.59
N VAL A 263 -35.20 -0.51 1.99
CA VAL A 263 -34.41 -0.85 0.80
C VAL A 263 -33.03 -1.39 1.23
N ASN A 264 -32.62 -2.55 0.71
CA ASN A 264 -31.28 -3.07 0.99
C ASN A 264 -30.21 -2.13 0.40
N ILE A 265 -29.23 -1.74 1.22
CA ILE A 265 -28.16 -0.80 0.84
C ILE A 265 -27.31 -1.30 -0.33
N LYS A 266 -27.28 -2.63 -0.57
CA LYS A 266 -26.60 -3.25 -1.71
C LYS A 266 -27.26 -2.91 -3.05
N ASN A 267 -28.54 -2.56 -3.05
CA ASN A 267 -29.31 -2.26 -4.26
C ASN A 267 -29.35 -0.76 -4.57
N ILE A 268 -28.78 0.08 -3.70
CA ILE A 268 -28.68 1.53 -3.89
C ILE A 268 -27.32 1.84 -4.54
N PRO A 269 -27.25 2.66 -5.61
CA PRO A 269 -25.96 3.09 -6.17
C PRO A 269 -25.05 3.72 -5.11
N LEU A 270 -23.78 3.31 -5.06
CA LEU A 270 -22.82 3.71 -4.02
C LEU A 270 -22.65 5.23 -3.94
N GLY A 271 -22.60 5.92 -5.10
CA GLY A 271 -22.49 7.37 -5.14
C GLY A 271 -23.67 8.07 -4.48
N ILE A 272 -24.89 7.59 -4.70
CA ILE A 272 -26.11 8.14 -4.08
C ILE A 272 -26.11 7.85 -2.59
N TYR A 273 -25.81 6.61 -2.21
CA TYR A 273 -25.79 6.19 -0.82
C TYR A 273 -24.75 6.97 -0.01
N ARG A 274 -23.48 6.97 -0.44
CA ARG A 274 -22.37 7.64 0.27
C ARG A 274 -22.49 9.17 0.29
N ASN A 275 -23.30 9.78 -0.57
CA ASN A 275 -23.64 11.20 -0.46
C ASN A 275 -24.46 11.53 0.79
N LYS A 276 -25.17 10.55 1.36
CA LYS A 276 -25.96 10.72 2.59
C LYS A 276 -25.12 10.61 3.89
N PHE A 277 -23.83 10.25 3.82
CA PHE A 277 -22.98 9.96 4.99
C PHE A 277 -21.81 10.93 5.16
N ALA A 278 -21.43 11.21 6.40
CA ALA A 278 -20.06 11.63 6.72
C ALA A 278 -19.47 10.76 7.81
N ILE A 279 -18.15 10.59 7.76
CA ILE A 279 -17.37 9.78 8.70
C ILE A 279 -16.29 10.67 9.28
N VAL A 280 -16.20 10.70 10.61
CA VAL A 280 -15.07 11.25 11.34
C VAL A 280 -14.32 10.05 11.96
N PRO A 281 -13.23 9.58 11.32
CA PRO A 281 -12.48 8.43 11.80
C PRO A 281 -11.63 8.77 13.03
N GLN A 282 -11.20 7.73 13.76
CA GLN A 282 -10.31 7.85 14.91
C GLN A 282 -9.00 8.56 14.55
N GLU A 283 -8.32 8.09 13.51
CA GLU A 283 -7.16 8.76 12.94
C GLU A 283 -7.59 9.75 11.87
N THR A 284 -7.52 11.04 12.17
CA THR A 284 -7.93 12.06 11.22
C THR A 284 -6.94 12.20 10.07
N PHE A 285 -7.44 12.01 8.84
CA PHE A 285 -6.67 12.16 7.62
C PHE A 285 -6.99 13.47 6.88
N LEU A 286 -5.93 14.24 6.59
CA LEU A 286 -5.98 15.41 5.71
C LEU A 286 -5.18 15.13 4.44
N PHE A 287 -5.74 15.54 3.30
CA PHE A 287 -5.08 15.44 2.00
C PHE A 287 -4.05 16.57 1.86
N GLY A 288 -3.01 16.34 1.06
CA GLY A 288 -2.12 17.42 0.64
C GLY A 288 -2.92 18.49 -0.12
N GLY A 289 -2.70 19.75 0.23
CA GLY A 289 -3.50 20.89 -0.22
C GLY A 289 -3.69 21.92 0.89
N THR A 290 -4.58 22.88 0.68
CA THR A 290 -4.90 23.93 1.66
C THR A 290 -5.94 23.45 2.68
N ILE A 291 -6.07 24.19 3.78
CA ILE A 291 -7.16 23.96 4.76
C ILE A 291 -8.52 24.13 4.09
N LYS A 292 -8.66 25.14 3.23
CA LYS A 292 -9.88 25.40 2.45
C LYS A 292 -10.30 24.18 1.65
N GLU A 293 -9.38 23.62 0.86
CA GLU A 293 -9.62 22.42 0.04
C GLU A 293 -9.96 21.19 0.89
N ASN A 294 -9.35 21.06 2.07
CA ASN A 294 -9.65 19.98 2.99
C ASN A 294 -11.05 20.12 3.61
N ILE A 295 -11.53 21.33 3.89
CA ILE A 295 -12.88 21.58 4.44
C ILE A 295 -13.96 21.41 3.35
N SER A 296 -13.71 21.90 2.13
CA SER A 296 -14.64 21.79 0.99
C SER A 296 -14.58 20.44 0.27
N PHE A 297 -13.85 19.45 0.81
CA PHE A 297 -13.63 18.18 0.13
C PHE A 297 -14.96 17.48 -0.23
N GLY A 298 -15.15 17.24 -1.52
CA GLY A 298 -16.32 16.53 -2.06
C GLY A 298 -17.55 17.40 -2.32
N LYS A 299 -17.47 18.73 -2.16
CA LYS A 299 -18.57 19.66 -2.47
C LYS A 299 -18.05 21.06 -2.83
N GLU A 300 -18.50 21.59 -3.95
CA GLU A 300 -18.28 23.01 -4.25
C GLU A 300 -19.11 23.86 -3.28
N VAL A 301 -18.43 24.73 -2.54
CA VAL A 301 -19.02 25.59 -1.51
C VAL A 301 -18.39 26.98 -1.54
N THR A 302 -19.13 27.96 -1.04
CA THR A 302 -18.68 29.34 -0.89
C THR A 302 -17.74 29.51 0.29
N ASP A 303 -16.93 30.58 0.28
CA ASP A 303 -16.04 30.91 1.41
C ASP A 303 -16.83 31.15 2.70
N GLU A 304 -18.05 31.67 2.61
CA GLU A 304 -18.93 31.88 3.76
C GLU A 304 -19.36 30.56 4.41
N GLU A 305 -19.68 29.54 3.61
CA GLU A 305 -20.00 28.19 4.10
C GLU A 305 -18.78 27.57 4.80
N ILE A 306 -17.58 27.71 4.21
CA ILE A 306 -16.33 27.22 4.80
C ILE A 306 -16.06 27.89 6.15
N ILE A 307 -16.23 29.21 6.23
CA ILE A 307 -16.07 29.97 7.47
C ILE A 307 -17.10 29.52 8.51
N THR A 308 -18.35 29.31 8.10
CA THR A 308 -19.43 28.87 9.00
C THR A 308 -19.15 27.49 9.56
N ALA A 309 -18.78 26.53 8.71
CA ALA A 309 -18.39 25.19 9.14
C ALA A 309 -17.16 25.21 10.05
N ALA A 310 -16.15 26.04 9.75
CA ALA A 310 -14.97 26.20 10.59
C ALA A 310 -15.31 26.80 11.96
N LYS A 311 -16.29 27.72 12.05
CA LYS A 311 -16.76 28.26 13.34
C LYS A 311 -17.48 27.21 14.16
N MET A 312 -18.42 26.49 13.56
CA MET A 312 -19.15 25.39 14.21
C MET A 312 -18.21 24.27 14.68
N ALA A 313 -17.11 24.05 13.95
CA ALA A 313 -16.11 23.06 14.32
C ALA A 313 -15.05 23.56 15.33
N ASN A 314 -15.19 24.78 15.87
CA ASN A 314 -14.17 25.45 16.70
C ASN A 314 -12.78 25.52 16.02
N ALA A 315 -12.74 25.53 14.68
CA ALA A 315 -11.51 25.59 13.89
C ALA A 315 -11.13 27.02 13.49
N TYR A 316 -12.11 27.93 13.41
CA TYR A 316 -11.91 29.27 12.86
C TYR A 316 -10.81 30.08 13.56
N ASN A 317 -10.78 30.10 14.89
CA ASN A 317 -9.84 30.93 15.65
C ASN A 317 -8.39 30.51 15.40
N PHE A 318 -8.05 29.23 15.56
CA PHE A 318 -6.68 28.76 15.32
C PHE A 318 -6.28 28.94 13.85
N ILE A 319 -7.21 28.76 12.90
CA ILE A 319 -6.93 29.01 11.48
C ILE A 319 -6.57 30.48 11.26
N GLN A 320 -7.27 31.42 11.91
CA GLN A 320 -7.03 32.85 11.73
C GLN A 320 -5.82 33.37 12.49
N GLU A 321 -5.56 32.85 13.68
CA GLU A 321 -4.60 33.40 14.66
C GLU A 321 -3.25 32.68 14.61
N ASP A 322 -3.24 31.36 14.45
CA ASP A 322 -2.03 30.54 14.59
C ASP A 322 -1.34 30.26 13.24
N LEU A 323 -2.07 30.39 12.13
CA LEU A 323 -1.58 29.99 10.81
C LEU A 323 -1.27 31.19 9.90
N PRO A 324 -0.11 31.19 9.22
CA PRO A 324 0.37 32.36 8.48
C PRO A 324 -0.51 32.75 7.29
N ASN A 325 -1.11 31.76 6.60
CA ASN A 325 -1.94 31.98 5.41
C ASN A 325 -3.41 31.64 5.64
N LYS A 326 -3.82 31.49 6.91
CA LYS A 326 -5.21 31.20 7.27
C LYS A 326 -5.76 29.97 6.54
N PHE A 327 -6.90 30.11 5.85
CA PHE A 327 -7.52 29.02 5.09
C PHE A 327 -6.68 28.55 3.88
N GLU A 328 -5.77 29.39 3.39
CA GLU A 328 -4.84 29.06 2.29
C GLU A 328 -3.53 28.41 2.81
N THR A 329 -3.45 28.10 4.10
CA THR A 329 -2.30 27.39 4.66
C THR A 329 -2.27 25.96 4.14
N GLU A 330 -1.14 25.55 3.56
CA GLU A 330 -0.91 24.15 3.17
C GLU A 330 -0.69 23.28 4.40
N VAL A 331 -1.38 22.13 4.47
CA VAL A 331 -1.32 21.24 5.65
C VAL A 331 -0.18 20.21 5.59
N GLY A 332 0.45 20.05 4.43
CA GLY A 332 1.48 19.02 4.16
C GLY A 332 0.92 17.60 4.07
N GLU A 333 1.79 16.61 3.85
CA GLU A 333 1.38 15.21 3.75
C GLU A 333 0.73 14.74 5.08
N ARG A 334 -0.48 14.18 5.01
CA ARG A 334 -1.27 13.74 6.19
C ARG A 334 -1.45 14.82 7.27
N GLY A 335 -1.43 16.09 6.88
CA GLY A 335 -1.58 17.21 7.80
C GLY A 335 -0.42 17.36 8.78
N ALA A 336 0.81 16.98 8.43
CA ALA A 336 1.97 16.95 9.32
C ALA A 336 2.24 18.26 10.09
N LEU A 337 1.73 19.40 9.62
CA LEU A 337 1.92 20.72 10.22
C LEU A 337 0.90 21.07 11.32
N LEU A 338 -0.08 20.19 11.59
CA LEU A 338 -1.17 20.45 12.53
C LEU A 338 -1.14 19.48 13.71
N SER A 339 -1.57 19.96 14.88
CA SER A 339 -1.80 19.10 16.05
C SER A 339 -2.97 18.14 15.83
N GLY A 340 -3.04 17.05 16.62
CA GLY A 340 -4.15 16.09 16.52
C GLY A 340 -5.53 16.75 16.64
N GLY A 341 -5.69 17.68 17.58
CA GLY A 341 -6.97 18.38 17.81
C GLY A 341 -7.32 19.33 16.67
N GLN A 342 -6.33 20.00 16.09
CA GLN A 342 -6.54 20.85 14.91
C GLN A 342 -6.98 20.02 13.71
N LYS A 343 -6.34 18.87 13.43
CA LYS A 343 -6.75 17.96 12.36
C LYS A 343 -8.20 17.52 12.53
N GLN A 344 -8.54 17.12 13.76
CA GLN A 344 -9.87 16.63 14.09
C GLN A 344 -10.96 17.69 13.88
N ARG A 345 -10.72 18.94 14.32
CA ARG A 345 -11.65 20.06 14.07
C ARG A 345 -11.81 20.35 12.57
N ILE A 346 -10.75 20.22 11.77
CA ILE A 346 -10.86 20.34 10.30
C ILE A 346 -11.70 19.20 9.71
N ALA A 347 -11.54 17.96 10.18
CA ALA A 347 -12.38 16.84 9.71
C ALA A 347 -13.85 17.00 10.13
N ILE A 348 -14.11 17.55 11.32
CA ILE A 348 -15.47 17.91 11.75
C ILE A 348 -16.05 19.01 10.84
N ALA A 349 -15.28 20.05 10.50
CA ALA A 349 -15.69 21.07 9.54
C ALA A 349 -16.01 20.47 8.15
N ARG A 350 -15.20 19.51 7.68
CA ARG A 350 -15.45 18.76 6.44
C ARG A 350 -16.77 17.99 6.50
N ALA A 351 -17.06 17.32 7.62
CA ALA A 351 -18.31 16.61 7.82
C ALA A 351 -19.52 17.58 7.83
N LEU A 352 -19.38 18.75 8.47
CA LEU A 352 -20.41 19.79 8.52
C LEU A 352 -20.74 20.34 7.12
N ILE A 353 -19.75 20.60 6.27
CA ILE A 353 -19.95 21.07 4.89
C ILE A 353 -20.79 20.10 4.06
N LYS A 354 -20.54 18.80 4.23
CA LYS A 354 -21.28 17.76 3.53
C LYS A 354 -22.75 17.71 3.97
N ASN A 355 -23.05 18.11 5.21
CA ASN A 355 -24.37 18.09 5.83
C ASN A 355 -25.11 16.75 5.61
N PRO A 356 -24.54 15.64 6.12
CA PRO A 356 -25.08 14.30 5.88
C PRO A 356 -26.36 14.03 6.68
N GLU A 357 -27.13 13.03 6.25
CA GLU A 357 -28.29 12.50 6.99
C GLU A 357 -27.88 11.42 8.01
N ILE A 358 -26.79 10.70 7.71
CA ILE A 358 -26.16 9.74 8.61
C ILE A 358 -24.74 10.17 8.92
N MET A 359 -24.40 10.13 10.20
CA MET A 359 -23.07 10.42 10.67
C MET A 359 -22.47 9.22 11.38
N ILE A 360 -21.18 9.02 11.15
CA ILE A 360 -20.36 8.02 11.84
C ILE A 360 -19.23 8.76 12.55
N LEU A 361 -19.11 8.54 13.86
CA LEU A 361 -18.06 9.08 14.71
C LEU A 361 -17.28 7.92 15.34
N ASP A 362 -16.01 7.76 14.97
CA ASP A 362 -15.14 6.73 15.55
C ASP A 362 -14.12 7.39 16.50
N GLU A 363 -14.31 7.22 17.80
CA GLU A 363 -13.38 7.63 18.86
C GLU A 363 -12.71 9.01 18.69
N ALA A 364 -13.51 10.03 18.38
CA ALA A 364 -13.02 11.33 17.91
C ALA A 364 -12.37 12.25 18.97
N THR A 365 -11.78 11.76 20.06
CA THR A 365 -11.04 12.60 21.05
C THR A 365 -9.87 11.94 21.79
N SER A 366 -9.53 10.68 21.56
CA SER A 366 -8.71 9.90 22.53
C SER A 366 -7.20 10.23 22.60
N ALA A 367 -6.69 11.13 21.76
CA ALA A 367 -5.29 11.55 21.75
C ALA A 367 -5.08 13.06 22.01
N LEU A 368 -6.09 13.75 22.56
CA LEU A 368 -6.08 15.21 22.71
C LEU A 368 -5.74 15.67 24.13
N ASP A 369 -5.13 16.85 24.22
CA ASP A 369 -5.02 17.59 25.48
C ASP A 369 -6.42 18.06 25.95
N SER A 370 -6.58 18.31 27.26
CA SER A 370 -7.89 18.61 27.86
C SER A 370 -8.60 19.84 27.29
N GLU A 371 -7.85 20.85 26.82
CA GLU A 371 -8.45 22.05 26.22
C GLU A 371 -8.94 21.78 24.80
N SER A 372 -8.10 21.15 23.98
CA SER A 372 -8.49 20.71 22.63
C SER A 372 -9.65 19.72 22.66
N GLU A 373 -9.70 18.82 23.64
CA GLU A 373 -10.76 17.84 23.80
C GLU A 373 -12.13 18.49 24.01
N LYS A 374 -12.21 19.53 24.87
CA LYS A 374 -13.47 20.25 25.09
C LYS A 374 -13.98 20.90 23.81
N LEU A 375 -13.11 21.60 23.09
CA LEU A 375 -13.46 22.26 21.82
C LEU A 375 -13.93 21.25 20.76
N VAL A 376 -13.33 20.05 20.73
CA VAL A 376 -13.74 18.99 19.81
C VAL A 376 -15.07 18.39 20.22
N GLN A 377 -15.33 18.16 21.51
CA GLN A 377 -16.64 17.69 21.99
C GLN A 377 -17.76 18.70 21.66
N ASP A 378 -17.56 19.99 21.92
CA ASP A 378 -18.54 21.03 21.57
C ASP A 378 -18.84 21.07 20.06
N ALA A 379 -17.83 20.79 19.24
CA ALA A 379 -17.95 20.70 17.79
C ALA A 379 -18.69 19.43 17.34
N LEU A 380 -18.42 18.29 17.96
CA LEU A 380 -19.15 17.03 17.72
C LEU A 380 -20.61 17.15 18.11
N ASP A 381 -20.91 17.83 19.22
CA ASP A 381 -22.26 18.09 19.70
C ASP A 381 -23.08 18.87 18.67
N SER A 382 -22.54 19.98 18.21
CA SER A 382 -23.14 20.82 17.16
C SER A 382 -23.34 20.03 15.86
N LEU A 383 -22.45 19.07 15.59
CA LEU A 383 -22.53 18.20 14.43
C LEU A 383 -23.56 17.05 14.62
N MET A 384 -23.88 16.62 15.84
CA MET A 384 -24.88 15.56 16.09
C MET A 384 -26.33 16.06 16.01
N GLU A 385 -26.58 17.35 16.23
CA GLU A 385 -27.93 17.92 16.26
C GLU A 385 -28.71 17.65 14.96
N GLY A 386 -29.88 17.00 15.10
CA GLY A 386 -30.82 16.73 14.01
C GLY A 386 -30.37 15.68 13.01
N ARG A 387 -29.32 14.89 13.31
CA ARG A 387 -28.74 13.88 12.40
C ARG A 387 -28.75 12.50 13.04
N THR A 388 -28.97 11.47 12.23
CA THR A 388 -28.85 10.08 12.69
C THR A 388 -27.38 9.79 12.90
N THR A 389 -26.96 9.49 14.13
CA THR A 389 -25.54 9.41 14.47
C THR A 389 -25.19 8.05 15.05
N PHE A 390 -24.16 7.43 14.51
CA PHE A 390 -23.53 6.23 15.04
C PHE A 390 -22.18 6.59 15.65
N VAL A 391 -22.03 6.39 16.95
CA VAL A 391 -20.80 6.70 17.68
C VAL A 391 -20.17 5.43 18.20
N ILE A 392 -18.91 5.18 17.88
CA ILE A 392 -18.09 4.20 18.58
C ILE A 392 -17.50 4.91 19.80
N ALA A 393 -18.10 4.65 20.96
CA ALA A 393 -17.92 5.49 22.12
C ALA A 393 -16.93 4.88 23.13
N HIS A 394 -15.92 5.67 23.48
CA HIS A 394 -14.95 5.39 24.55
C HIS A 394 -15.01 6.45 25.67
N ARG A 395 -15.84 7.50 25.51
CA ARG A 395 -16.01 8.60 26.47
C ARG A 395 -17.40 8.58 27.06
N LEU A 396 -17.49 8.77 28.38
CA LEU A 396 -18.76 8.73 29.09
C LEU A 396 -19.74 9.83 28.64
N SER A 397 -19.23 11.03 28.38
CA SER A 397 -20.04 12.18 27.95
C SER A 397 -20.87 11.85 26.69
N THR A 398 -20.28 11.13 25.75
CA THR A 398 -20.95 10.73 24.50
C THR A 398 -21.88 9.54 24.71
N ILE A 399 -21.52 8.59 25.58
CA ILE A 399 -22.36 7.43 25.91
C ILE A 399 -23.65 7.85 26.62
N VAL A 400 -23.56 8.72 27.63
CA VAL A 400 -24.71 9.12 28.46
C VAL A 400 -25.75 9.91 27.67
N ARG A 401 -25.32 10.60 26.63
CA ARG A 401 -26.18 11.43 25.77
C ARG A 401 -26.79 10.68 24.60
N ALA A 402 -26.39 9.43 24.35
CA ALA A 402 -26.98 8.63 23.30
C ALA A 402 -28.43 8.28 23.64
N ASP A 403 -29.32 8.40 22.65
CA ASP A 403 -30.71 7.97 22.75
C ASP A 403 -30.79 6.44 22.91
N LYS A 404 -29.83 5.73 22.32
CA LYS A 404 -29.71 4.27 22.38
C LYS A 404 -28.26 3.85 22.51
N ILE A 405 -27.99 3.03 23.51
CA ILE A 405 -26.68 2.40 23.72
C ILE A 405 -26.79 0.94 23.29
N VAL A 406 -25.82 0.48 22.50
CA VAL A 406 -25.72 -0.89 21.99
C VAL A 406 -24.42 -1.49 22.51
N VAL A 407 -24.55 -2.47 23.41
CA VAL A 407 -23.40 -3.16 24.00
C VAL A 407 -23.06 -4.39 23.18
N MET A 408 -21.87 -4.38 22.60
CA MET A 408 -21.35 -5.46 21.76
C MET A 408 -20.29 -6.27 22.51
N ASP A 409 -20.41 -7.60 22.44
CA ASP A 409 -19.42 -8.54 22.93
C ASP A 409 -19.28 -9.72 21.97
N ASN A 410 -18.03 -10.04 21.59
CA ASN A 410 -17.69 -11.15 20.69
C ASN A 410 -18.52 -11.20 19.38
N GLY A 411 -18.82 -10.03 18.80
CA GLY A 411 -19.54 -9.90 17.54
C GLY A 411 -21.06 -9.89 17.64
N GLU A 412 -21.62 -9.99 18.84
CA GLU A 412 -23.06 -10.02 19.08
C GLU A 412 -23.51 -8.80 19.90
N ILE A 413 -24.76 -8.35 19.69
CA ILE A 413 -25.40 -7.38 20.57
C ILE A 413 -25.91 -8.13 21.81
N LYS A 414 -25.41 -7.76 23.00
CA LYS A 414 -25.79 -8.39 24.27
C LYS A 414 -26.82 -7.58 25.06
N GLU A 415 -26.69 -6.26 25.03
CA GLU A 415 -27.58 -5.34 25.74
C GLU A 415 -27.88 -4.13 24.87
N MET A 416 -29.09 -3.58 25.00
CA MET A 416 -29.51 -2.40 24.27
C MET A 416 -30.54 -1.62 25.09
N GLY A 417 -30.38 -0.30 25.19
CA GLY A 417 -31.28 0.57 25.93
C GLY A 417 -30.67 1.94 26.20
N THR A 418 -31.33 2.73 27.04
CA THR A 418 -30.79 4.01 27.54
C THR A 418 -29.76 3.79 28.65
N HIS A 419 -28.96 4.82 28.97
CA HIS A 419 -27.99 4.76 30.06
C HIS A 419 -28.62 4.27 31.38
N SER A 420 -29.75 4.87 31.77
CA SER A 420 -30.44 4.55 33.03
C SER A 420 -30.94 3.10 33.07
N GLU A 421 -31.49 2.60 31.95
CA GLU A 421 -31.97 1.22 31.83
C GLU A 421 -30.83 0.22 31.96
N LEU A 422 -29.72 0.45 31.24
CA LEU A 422 -28.57 -0.46 31.24
C LEU A 422 -27.82 -0.49 32.57
N ILE A 423 -27.72 0.65 33.28
CA ILE A 423 -27.18 0.67 34.65
C ILE A 423 -28.06 -0.14 35.59
N ALA A 424 -29.40 -0.01 35.48
CA ALA A 424 -30.33 -0.74 36.32
C ALA A 424 -30.30 -2.26 36.08
N MET A 425 -30.01 -2.70 34.84
CA MET A 425 -29.86 -4.11 34.48
C MET A 425 -28.63 -4.79 35.13
N ASN A 426 -27.67 -4.01 35.64
CA ASN A 426 -26.47 -4.52 36.34
C ASN A 426 -25.68 -5.57 35.51
N GLY A 427 -25.61 -5.34 34.19
CA GLY A 427 -25.00 -6.26 33.22
C GLY A 427 -23.59 -5.84 32.76
N ILE A 428 -23.23 -6.23 31.53
CA ILE A 428 -21.97 -5.92 30.86
C ILE A 428 -21.76 -4.41 30.77
N TYR A 429 -22.81 -3.65 30.42
CA TYR A 429 -22.72 -2.19 30.35
C TYR A 429 -22.23 -1.59 31.66
N LYS A 430 -22.84 -1.98 32.78
CA LYS A 430 -22.49 -1.45 34.11
C LYS A 430 -21.06 -1.82 34.49
N ASN A 431 -20.64 -3.05 34.21
CA ASN A 431 -19.26 -3.46 34.49
C ASN A 431 -18.24 -2.62 33.68
N LEU A 432 -18.51 -2.38 32.39
CA LEU A 432 -17.69 -1.49 31.56
C LEU A 432 -17.71 -0.06 32.11
N TYR A 433 -18.87 0.41 32.55
CA TYR A 433 -19.03 1.73 33.16
C TYR A 433 -18.22 1.86 34.45
N ASP A 434 -18.28 0.86 35.33
CA ASP A 434 -17.60 0.86 36.61
C ASP A 434 -16.07 0.85 36.43
N ILE A 435 -15.55 -0.01 35.54
CA ILE A 435 -14.11 -0.12 35.24
C ILE A 435 -13.58 1.17 34.60
N GLN A 436 -14.31 1.76 33.64
CA GLN A 436 -13.77 2.89 32.86
C GLN A 436 -14.02 4.24 33.53
N PHE A 437 -15.08 4.39 34.34
CA PHE A 437 -15.56 5.70 34.75
C PHE A 437 -15.84 5.85 36.25
N ASN A 438 -15.90 4.76 37.02
CA ASN A 438 -16.25 4.81 38.45
C ASN A 438 -15.06 4.57 39.39
N GLU A 439 -13.86 4.23 38.87
CA GLU A 439 -12.61 4.13 39.66
C GLU A 439 -11.96 5.49 40.00
N ASN A 440 -12.58 6.63 39.65
CA ASN A 440 -12.12 7.96 40.05
C ASN A 440 -12.84 8.51 41.30
N LYS A 441 -13.18 7.65 42.27
CA LYS A 441 -13.70 8.08 43.59
C LYS A 441 -12.71 7.82 44.71
#